data_AF-A5BFN7-F1
#
_entry.id   AF-A5BFN7-F1
#
_cell.length_a   1.000
_cell.length_b   1.000
_cell.length_c   1.000
_cell.angle_alpha   90.00
_cell.angle_beta   90.00
_cell.angle_gamma   90.00
#
_symmetry.space_group_name_H-M   'P 1'
#
loop_
_entity.id
_entity.type
_entity.pdbx_description
1 polymer ?
#
loop_
_entity_poly.entity_id
_entity_poly.type
_entity_poly.pdbx_seq_one_letter_code
_entity_poly.pdbx_strand_id
1 'polypeptide(L)'
;MERRGICKVVVLLSLVACAAAQSASNVRATYHYYNPEQNGWDLNAVSAYCSTWDASQPLAWRSKYGWTAFCGPSGPTGQAACGKCLSVTNTATGTQATVRIKKSKYLVFSIKLKVTC
;
A
#
# COMPACT_ATOMS: atom_id res chain seq x y z
N MET A 1 -28.87 -40.93 10.93
CA MET A 1 -28.47 -40.01 12.01
C MET A 1 -27.80 -38.80 11.33
N GLU A 2 -28.60 -37.88 10.79
CA GLU A 2 -28.15 -37.01 9.69
C GLU A 2 -27.51 -35.67 10.13
N ARG A 3 -27.26 -35.48 11.44
CA ARG A 3 -26.70 -34.21 11.96
C ARG A 3 -25.17 -34.07 11.84
N ARG A 4 -24.45 -35.11 11.42
CA ARG A 4 -22.96 -35.10 11.35
C ARG A 4 -22.39 -34.43 10.10
N GLY A 5 -23.12 -34.38 8.98
CA GLY A 5 -22.64 -33.79 7.72
C GLY A 5 -22.74 -32.27 7.67
N ILE A 6 -23.87 -31.72 8.13
CA ILE A 6 -24.23 -30.30 7.97
C ILE A 6 -23.21 -29.37 8.63
N CYS A 7 -22.74 -29.70 9.85
CA CYS A 7 -21.75 -28.87 10.56
C CYS A 7 -20.39 -28.76 9.83
N LYS A 8 -19.98 -29.78 9.05
CA LYS A 8 -18.70 -29.73 8.34
C LYS A 8 -18.75 -28.86 7.09
N VAL A 9 -19.88 -28.85 6.38
CA VAL A 9 -20.06 -28.03 5.17
C VAL A 9 -20.09 -26.53 5.51
N VAL A 10 -20.73 -26.16 6.62
CA VAL A 10 -20.81 -24.75 7.06
C VAL A 10 -19.43 -24.21 7.51
N VAL A 11 -18.58 -25.03 8.13
CA VAL A 11 -17.24 -24.62 8.59
C VAL A 11 -16.24 -24.46 7.44
N LEU A 12 -16.46 -25.12 6.30
CA LEU A 12 -15.55 -25.05 5.14
C LEU A 12 -15.82 -23.85 4.20
N LEU A 13 -16.97 -23.19 4.29
CA LEU A 13 -17.31 -22.04 3.42
C LEU A 13 -16.89 -20.66 3.97
N SER A 14 -16.45 -20.56 5.23
CA SER A 14 -16.34 -19.30 5.96
C SER A 14 -14.96 -18.62 5.92
N LEU A 15 -14.00 -19.12 5.12
CA LEU A 15 -12.63 -18.61 5.05
C LEU A 15 -12.27 -17.88 3.73
N VAL A 16 -13.26 -17.43 2.96
CA VAL A 16 -13.01 -16.46 1.88
C VAL A 16 -12.79 -15.07 2.49
N ALA A 17 -11.55 -14.80 2.90
CA ALA A 17 -11.11 -13.47 3.28
C ALA A 17 -11.08 -12.56 2.04
N CYS A 18 -12.20 -11.91 1.74
CA CYS A 18 -12.31 -10.94 0.66
C CYS A 18 -11.33 -9.78 0.88
N ALA A 19 -10.22 -9.78 0.14
CA ALA A 19 -9.33 -8.63 0.07
C ALA A 19 -10.05 -7.48 -0.62
N ALA A 20 -10.59 -6.55 0.17
CA ALA A 20 -11.31 -5.39 -0.35
C ALA A 20 -10.34 -4.47 -1.12
N ALA A 21 -10.39 -4.51 -2.45
CA ALA A 21 -9.68 -3.57 -3.31
C ALA A 21 -10.27 -2.17 -3.14
N GLN A 22 -9.53 -1.30 -2.47
CA GLN A 22 -9.91 0.08 -2.24
C GLN A 22 -9.39 0.96 -3.38
N SER A 23 -10.19 1.93 -3.82
CA SER A 23 -9.78 2.87 -4.86
C SER A 23 -10.32 4.26 -4.61
N ALA A 24 -9.64 5.26 -5.17
CA ALA A 24 -10.06 6.65 -5.14
C ALA A 24 -9.62 7.35 -6.43
N SER A 25 -10.37 8.38 -6.85
CA SER A 25 -10.06 9.20 -8.03
C SER A 25 -10.02 10.67 -7.65
N ASN A 26 -9.35 11.50 -8.48
CA ASN A 26 -9.13 12.92 -8.21
C ASN A 26 -8.40 13.22 -6.88
N VAL A 27 -7.75 12.21 -6.30
CA VAL A 27 -6.84 12.36 -5.14
C VAL A 27 -5.66 13.24 -5.55
N ARG A 28 -5.12 14.08 -4.65
CA ARG A 28 -3.85 14.78 -4.90
C ARG A 28 -2.63 13.96 -4.42
N ALA A 29 -1.54 13.85 -5.22
CA ALA A 29 -0.17 13.51 -4.73
C ALA A 29 0.93 14.54 -5.10
N THR A 30 1.88 14.88 -4.21
CA THR A 30 3.19 15.48 -4.60
C THR A 30 4.32 14.45 -4.55
N TYR A 31 5.46 14.85 -5.13
CA TYR A 31 6.75 14.29 -4.79
C TYR A 31 7.21 14.70 -3.38
N HIS A 32 8.10 13.88 -2.82
CA HIS A 32 9.04 14.24 -1.76
C HIS A 32 10.33 13.44 -2.02
N TYR A 33 11.48 14.11 -1.98
CA TYR A 33 12.76 13.49 -2.32
C TYR A 33 13.28 12.62 -1.17
N TYR A 34 12.86 11.35 -1.15
CA TYR A 34 13.43 10.33 -0.25
C TYR A 34 14.78 9.79 -0.74
N ASN A 35 15.14 10.02 -2.01
CA ASN A 35 16.34 9.52 -2.69
C ASN A 35 16.70 8.06 -2.28
N PRO A 36 15.79 7.09 -2.48
CA PRO A 36 15.92 5.77 -1.87
C PRO A 36 17.19 5.04 -2.34
N GLU A 37 17.59 5.19 -3.60
CA GLU A 37 18.83 4.61 -4.14
C GLU A 37 20.08 5.16 -3.43
N GLN A 38 20.17 6.48 -3.22
CA GLN A 38 21.27 7.11 -2.50
C GLN A 38 21.33 6.69 -1.03
N ASN A 39 20.17 6.36 -0.44
CA ASN A 39 20.04 5.86 0.93
C ASN A 39 20.11 4.31 1.03
N GLY A 40 20.60 3.60 0.01
CA GLY A 40 20.74 2.13 0.04
C GLY A 40 19.40 1.38 0.20
N TRP A 41 18.31 2.03 -0.18
CA TRP A 41 16.92 1.64 0.08
C TRP A 41 16.63 1.41 1.57
N ASP A 42 17.37 2.02 2.49
CA ASP A 42 17.13 1.92 3.93
C ASP A 42 16.00 2.85 4.39
N LEU A 43 15.03 2.27 5.10
CA LEU A 43 13.89 3.00 5.65
C LEU A 43 14.27 3.78 6.90
N ASN A 44 15.32 3.36 7.62
CA ASN A 44 15.79 4.04 8.83
C ASN A 44 16.51 5.34 8.47
N ALA A 45 17.42 5.31 7.49
CA ALA A 45 18.10 6.49 6.95
C ALA A 45 17.15 7.65 6.61
N VAL A 46 15.99 7.36 6.01
CA VAL A 46 14.98 8.39 5.65
C VAL A 46 13.91 8.63 6.73
N SER A 47 14.04 8.02 7.92
CA SER A 47 13.04 8.05 9.01
C SER A 47 11.60 7.79 8.52
N ALA A 48 11.44 6.75 7.69
CA ALA A 48 10.14 6.34 7.16
C ALA A 48 9.24 5.85 8.31
N TYR A 49 7.97 6.25 8.35
CA TYR A 49 7.03 5.78 9.39
C TYR A 49 6.90 4.25 9.43
N CYS A 50 7.04 3.58 8.28
CA CYS A 50 6.98 2.13 8.21
C CYS A 50 8.29 1.42 8.58
N SER A 51 9.37 2.13 8.93
CA SER A 51 10.68 1.51 9.28
C SER A 51 10.54 0.43 10.36
N THR A 52 9.72 0.69 11.39
CA THR A 52 9.39 -0.22 12.50
C THR A 52 8.97 -1.63 12.06
N TRP A 53 8.37 -1.79 10.87
CA TRP A 53 7.86 -3.08 10.37
C TRP A 53 8.49 -3.51 9.04
N ASP A 54 8.91 -2.56 8.19
CA ASP A 54 9.39 -2.81 6.82
C ASP A 54 10.91 -2.74 6.67
N ALA A 55 11.68 -2.24 7.65
CA ALA A 55 13.11 -1.98 7.46
C ALA A 55 13.95 -3.26 7.31
N SER A 56 13.60 -4.34 8.01
CA SER A 56 14.27 -5.64 7.96
C SER A 56 14.01 -6.44 6.68
N GLN A 57 13.13 -5.95 5.79
CA GLN A 57 12.78 -6.64 4.56
C GLN A 57 13.99 -6.71 3.60
N PRO A 58 14.11 -7.78 2.78
CA PRO A 58 15.23 -7.95 1.85
C PRO A 58 15.40 -6.77 0.90
N LEU A 59 16.64 -6.45 0.49
CA LEU A 59 16.91 -5.35 -0.45
C LEU A 59 16.08 -5.48 -1.73
N ALA A 60 16.04 -6.68 -2.33
CA ALA A 60 15.25 -6.98 -3.52
C ALA A 60 13.74 -6.74 -3.33
N TRP A 61 13.22 -6.79 -2.10
CA TRP A 61 11.86 -6.35 -1.80
C TRP A 61 11.81 -4.83 -1.66
N ARG A 62 12.71 -4.21 -0.87
CA ARG A 62 12.74 -2.76 -0.62
C ARG A 62 12.90 -1.93 -1.91
N SER A 63 13.66 -2.41 -2.89
CA SER A 63 13.94 -1.76 -4.17
C SER A 63 12.98 -2.09 -5.32
N LYS A 64 12.07 -3.07 -5.15
CA LYS A 64 11.20 -3.55 -6.26
C LYS A 64 10.28 -2.47 -6.86
N TYR A 65 9.88 -1.50 -6.05
CA TYR A 65 8.92 -0.44 -6.43
C TYR A 65 9.34 0.89 -5.80
N GLY A 66 9.05 1.99 -6.51
CA GLY A 66 9.24 3.34 -5.99
C GLY A 66 8.47 3.57 -4.68
N TRP A 67 9.02 4.38 -3.79
CA TRP A 67 8.43 4.64 -2.48
C TRP A 67 7.43 5.79 -2.52
N THR A 68 6.34 5.65 -1.77
CA THR A 68 5.35 6.71 -1.61
C THR A 68 4.92 6.90 -0.16
N ALA A 69 4.36 8.08 0.11
CA ALA A 69 3.58 8.35 1.31
C ALA A 69 2.09 8.28 0.97
N PHE A 70 1.27 7.70 1.86
CA PHE A 70 -0.17 7.57 1.66
C PHE A 70 -0.98 8.19 2.80
N CYS A 71 -1.91 9.07 2.40
CA CYS A 71 -2.94 9.69 3.22
C CYS A 71 -4.23 9.92 2.41
N GLY A 72 -4.53 9.03 1.46
CA GLY A 72 -5.70 9.15 0.59
C GLY A 72 -7.02 8.95 1.34
N PRO A 73 -8.16 9.40 0.79
CA PRO A 73 -9.48 9.33 1.43
C PRO A 73 -10.07 7.92 1.48
N SER A 74 -9.46 6.94 0.80
CA SER A 74 -9.95 5.55 0.75
C SER A 74 -8.76 4.60 0.63
N GLY A 75 -8.64 3.71 1.61
CA GLY A 75 -7.47 2.85 1.79
C GLY A 75 -7.15 2.69 3.28
N PRO A 76 -6.26 1.76 3.65
CA PRO A 76 -5.74 1.69 5.02
C PRO A 76 -4.82 2.89 5.29
N THR A 77 -4.75 3.31 6.55
CA THR A 77 -3.82 4.34 7.03
C THR A 77 -3.01 3.82 8.21
N GLY A 78 -1.97 4.57 8.62
CA GLY A 78 -1.06 4.16 9.69
C GLY A 78 -0.33 2.85 9.38
N GLN A 79 -0.17 2.01 10.39
CA GLN A 79 0.51 0.71 10.29
C GLN A 79 -0.13 -0.22 9.24
N ALA A 80 -1.47 -0.22 9.12
CA ALA A 80 -2.19 -1.09 8.19
C ALA A 80 -1.95 -0.78 6.70
N ALA A 81 -1.30 0.36 6.42
CA ALA A 81 -0.88 0.78 5.08
C ALA A 81 0.55 0.35 4.73
N CYS A 82 1.40 0.07 5.72
CA CYS A 82 2.81 -0.26 5.49
C CYS A 82 2.99 -1.52 4.64
N GLY A 83 4.03 -1.53 3.81
CA GLY A 83 4.35 -2.63 2.90
C GLY A 83 3.43 -2.77 1.68
N LYS A 84 2.22 -2.21 1.69
CA LYS A 84 1.22 -2.34 0.62
C LYS A 84 1.61 -1.56 -0.63
N CYS A 85 1.19 -2.09 -1.78
CA CYS A 85 1.37 -1.47 -3.09
C CYS A 85 0.14 -0.66 -3.48
N LEU A 86 0.34 0.37 -4.29
CA LEU A 86 -0.70 1.15 -4.96
C LEU A 86 -0.40 1.18 -6.46
N SER A 87 -1.39 0.88 -7.30
CA SER A 87 -1.34 1.28 -8.71
C SER A 87 -1.80 2.73 -8.83
N VAL A 88 -0.94 3.56 -9.40
CA VAL A 88 -1.12 5.01 -9.50
C VAL A 88 -1.25 5.39 -10.98
N THR A 89 -2.41 5.93 -11.38
CA THR A 89 -2.64 6.47 -12.73
C THR A 89 -2.65 8.00 -12.72
N ASN A 90 -1.79 8.62 -13.52
CA ASN A 90 -1.87 10.06 -13.83
C ASN A 90 -3.07 10.31 -14.74
N THR A 91 -4.08 11.06 -14.28
CA THR A 91 -5.31 11.27 -15.07
C THR A 91 -5.13 12.21 -16.26
N ALA A 92 -4.03 12.97 -16.35
CA ALA A 92 -3.76 13.87 -17.46
C ALA A 92 -3.05 13.19 -18.63
N THR A 93 -2.20 12.19 -18.36
CA THR A 93 -1.39 11.49 -19.38
C THR A 93 -1.73 10.01 -19.56
N GLY A 94 -2.56 9.44 -18.69
CA GLY A 94 -2.86 8.00 -18.66
C GLY A 94 -1.71 7.12 -18.14
N THR A 95 -0.54 7.68 -17.84
CA THR A 95 0.65 6.94 -17.38
C THR A 95 0.38 6.26 -16.04
N GLN A 96 0.81 5.00 -15.91
CA GLN A 96 0.64 4.19 -14.70
C GLN A 96 1.98 3.81 -14.07
N ALA A 97 2.02 3.75 -12.73
CA ALA A 97 3.16 3.26 -11.97
C ALA A 97 2.71 2.52 -10.71
N THR A 98 3.43 1.45 -10.34
CA THR A 98 3.22 0.75 -9.06
C THR A 98 4.22 1.26 -8.04
N VAL A 99 3.72 1.75 -6.91
CA VAL A 99 4.52 2.28 -5.80
C VAL A 99 4.19 1.57 -4.49
N ARG A 100 5.13 1.53 -3.55
CA ARG A 100 4.93 0.94 -2.22
C ARG A 100 4.82 2.01 -1.14
N ILE A 101 3.83 1.88 -0.26
CA ILE A 101 3.62 2.77 0.87
C ILE A 101 4.72 2.53 1.91
N LYS A 102 5.58 3.53 2.12
CA LYS A 102 6.64 3.54 3.15
C LYS A 102 6.37 4.53 4.28
N LYS A 103 5.36 5.38 4.12
CA LYS A 103 5.01 6.40 5.13
C LYS A 103 3.51 6.64 5.11
N SER A 104 2.88 6.60 6.28
CA SER A 104 1.53 7.14 6.45
C SER A 104 1.61 8.33 7.41
N LYS A 105 1.88 9.50 6.85
CA LYS A 105 1.81 10.80 7.56
C LYS A 105 0.70 11.64 6.95
N TYR A 106 0.07 12.47 7.78
CA TYR A 106 -0.94 13.46 7.40
C TYR A 106 -0.37 14.59 6.50
N LEU A 107 0.06 14.31 5.26
CA LEU A 107 0.61 15.30 4.32
C LEU A 107 -0.15 15.29 2.98
N VAL A 108 -1.12 16.20 2.86
CA VAL A 108 -2.06 16.33 1.73
C VAL A 108 -1.46 17.18 0.60
N PHE A 109 -1.36 16.66 -0.64
CA PHE A 109 -0.49 17.32 -1.63
C PHE A 109 -0.75 17.00 -3.12
N SER A 110 -0.64 17.97 -4.06
CA SER A 110 -0.36 17.84 -5.53
C SER A 110 -1.46 17.40 -6.55
N ILE A 111 -1.21 16.32 -7.31
CA ILE A 111 -1.72 15.97 -8.67
C ILE A 111 -2.86 14.94 -8.67
N LYS A 112 -3.87 15.05 -9.56
CA LYS A 112 -5.00 14.10 -9.74
C LYS A 112 -4.53 12.67 -10.08
N LEU A 113 -4.76 11.73 -9.16
CA LEU A 113 -4.48 10.30 -9.36
C LEU A 113 -5.73 9.44 -9.22
N LYS A 114 -5.78 8.37 -10.01
CA LYS A 114 -6.55 7.17 -9.69
C LYS A 114 -5.63 6.22 -8.91
N VAL A 115 -5.98 5.95 -7.66
CA VAL A 115 -5.34 4.91 -6.86
C VAL A 115 -6.18 3.65 -7.00
N THR A 116 -5.57 2.57 -7.48
CA THR A 116 -6.22 1.25 -7.62
C THR A 116 -5.38 0.23 -6.87
N CYS A 117 -6.00 -0.53 -5.97
CA CYS A 117 -5.42 -1.74 -5.39
C CYS A 117 -5.65 -2.94 -6.31
#